data_AF-A0A7L2KRD6-F1
#
_entry.id   AF-A0A7L2KRD6-F1
#
_cell.length_a   1.000
_cell.length_b   1.000
_cell.length_c   1.000
_cell.angle_alpha   90.00
_cell.angle_beta   90.00
_cell.angle_gamma   90.00
#
_symmetry.space_group_name_H-M   'P 1'
#
loop_
_entity.id
_entity.type
_entity.pdbx_description
1 polymer ?
#
loop_
_entity_poly.entity_id
_entity_poly.type
_entity_poly.pdbx_seq_one_letter_code
_entity_poly.pdbx_strand_id
1 'polypeptide(L)'
;GRRWLLAMRAGAALRLCSRPELLYRQGQRPGPGLREYFYYVDDHGQLFLDDAKVKNFITCFKDVKFLSFFFKHLERNLSGRYHERFPFLSRCGRERNFLRCSDLPVVFTQILPGKPDGNFLLSYCGGGSELTVPFQPGMLTVFPANGRVYHPAPVKSGGVGLVSSALAAEFSSGFRFEDGQENPPTHFWWDGKSYPLSMELLEVLRAEKSG
;
A
#
# COMPACT_ATOMS: atom_id res chain seq x y z
N GLY A 1 -68.78 -20.85 26.45
CA GLY A 1 -67.69 -19.98 26.95
C GLY A 1 -66.54 -20.06 25.95
N ARG A 2 -66.07 -18.94 25.39
CA ARG A 2 -64.79 -18.25 25.73
C ARG A 2 -63.59 -19.25 25.68
N ARG A 3 -62.46 -19.06 24.98
CA ARG A 3 -61.77 -17.87 24.47
C ARG A 3 -60.50 -18.33 23.69
N TRP A 4 -60.24 -17.73 22.54
CA TRP A 4 -58.97 -17.28 21.92
C TRP A 4 -57.57 -17.88 22.29
N LEU A 5 -56.87 -18.35 21.24
CA LEU A 5 -55.48 -18.03 20.77
C LEU A 5 -54.30 -17.90 21.77
N LEU A 6 -53.20 -18.62 21.47
CA LEU A 6 -51.93 -17.98 21.10
C LEU A 6 -50.96 -18.95 20.39
N ALA A 7 -50.53 -18.57 19.19
CA ALA A 7 -49.35 -19.13 18.53
C ALA A 7 -48.09 -18.46 19.11
N MET A 8 -47.06 -19.24 19.42
CA MET A 8 -45.71 -18.71 19.66
C MET A 8 -44.74 -19.28 18.63
N ARG A 9 -44.39 -18.44 17.66
CA ARG A 9 -43.23 -18.60 16.79
C ARG A 9 -41.97 -18.36 17.62
N ALA A 10 -41.11 -19.37 17.76
CA ALA A 10 -39.77 -19.18 18.25
C ALA A 10 -38.95 -18.46 17.17
N GLY A 11 -38.58 -17.20 17.43
CA GLY A 11 -37.80 -16.37 16.52
C GLY A 11 -36.36 -16.87 16.43
N ALA A 12 -35.85 -16.95 15.20
CA ALA A 12 -34.42 -17.06 14.95
C ALA A 12 -33.72 -15.80 15.49
N ALA A 13 -32.83 -15.98 16.46
CA ALA A 13 -31.96 -14.91 16.91
C ALA A 13 -31.02 -14.55 15.76
N LEU A 14 -31.30 -13.44 15.07
CA LEU A 14 -30.30 -12.79 14.24
C LEU A 14 -29.14 -12.41 15.16
N ARG A 15 -28.03 -13.13 15.04
CA ARG A 15 -26.74 -12.64 15.52
C ARG A 15 -26.44 -11.38 14.71
N LEU A 16 -26.72 -10.23 15.31
CA LEU A 16 -26.17 -8.96 14.85
C LEU A 16 -24.66 -9.18 14.73
N CYS A 17 -24.13 -9.05 13.51
CA CYS A 17 -22.69 -9.01 13.27
C CYS A 17 -22.13 -7.77 13.96
N SER A 18 -21.84 -7.87 15.25
CA SER A 18 -21.06 -6.88 15.98
C SER A 18 -19.69 -6.81 15.30
N ARG A 19 -19.43 -5.70 14.60
CA ARG A 19 -18.10 -5.40 14.09
C ARG A 19 -17.13 -5.52 15.28
N PRO A 20 -16.02 -6.26 15.17
CA PRO A 20 -15.05 -6.30 16.25
C PRO A 20 -14.68 -4.87 16.62
N GLU A 21 -14.84 -4.55 17.90
CA GLU A 21 -14.54 -3.22 18.42
C GLU A 21 -13.09 -2.89 18.04
N LEU A 22 -12.88 -1.72 17.42
CA LEU A 22 -11.54 -1.33 17.02
C LEU A 22 -10.68 -1.22 18.28
N LEU A 23 -9.58 -2.00 18.35
CA LEU A 23 -8.64 -2.06 19.48
C LEU A 23 -7.83 -0.75 19.67
N TYR A 24 -8.19 0.31 18.96
CA TYR A 24 -7.51 1.60 18.99
C TYR A 24 -8.51 2.75 18.82
N ARG A 25 -8.08 3.94 19.24
CA ARG A 25 -8.77 5.22 19.00
C ARG A 25 -7.81 6.21 18.36
N GLN A 26 -8.28 6.93 17.32
CA GLN A 26 -7.48 8.00 16.71
C GLN A 26 -7.09 9.06 17.73
N GLY A 27 -5.81 9.45 17.74
CA GLY A 27 -5.29 10.48 18.64
C GLY A 27 -5.16 10.04 20.09
N GLN A 28 -5.20 8.73 20.38
CA GLN A 28 -5.02 8.22 21.74
C GLN A 28 -3.65 8.57 22.33
N ARG A 29 -3.58 8.68 23.66
CA ARG A 29 -2.40 9.12 24.40
C ARG A 29 -1.94 8.03 25.38
N PRO A 30 -1.09 7.09 24.95
CA PRO A 30 -0.60 6.01 25.81
C PRO A 30 0.44 6.48 26.84
N GLY A 31 0.92 7.71 26.75
CA GLY A 31 1.88 8.28 27.69
C GLY A 31 2.01 9.80 27.51
N PRO A 32 2.75 10.47 28.41
CA PRO A 32 2.92 11.92 28.37
C PRO A 32 3.51 12.40 27.04
N GLY A 33 2.87 13.38 26.43
CA GLY A 33 3.36 14.01 25.19
C GLY A 33 3.29 13.15 23.94
N LEU A 34 2.69 11.96 23.99
CA LEU A 34 2.67 10.99 22.90
C LEU A 34 1.26 10.81 22.35
N ARG A 35 1.12 10.88 21.02
CA ARG A 35 -0.15 10.62 20.32
C ARG A 35 0.01 9.47 19.33
N GLU A 36 -0.99 8.61 19.25
CA GLU A 36 -1.04 7.52 18.29
C GLU A 36 -2.18 7.76 17.29
N TYR A 37 -1.87 7.64 16.01
CA TYR A 37 -2.81 7.69 14.90
C TYR A 37 -2.65 6.44 14.03
N PHE A 38 -3.72 6.09 13.32
CA PHE A 38 -3.82 4.84 12.57
C PHE A 38 -4.28 5.14 11.17
N TYR A 39 -3.52 4.65 10.19
CA TYR A 39 -3.67 4.98 8.80
C TYR A 39 -3.82 3.71 7.96
N TYR A 40 -4.42 3.90 6.79
CA TYR A 40 -4.54 2.92 5.73
C TYR A 40 -4.06 3.54 4.42
N VAL A 41 -3.25 2.80 3.67
CA VAL A 41 -2.93 3.12 2.27
C VAL A 41 -3.56 2.11 1.33
N ASP A 42 -4.24 2.58 0.30
CA ASP A 42 -4.82 1.72 -0.74
C ASP A 42 -3.83 1.38 -1.85
N ASP A 43 -4.27 0.60 -2.83
CA ASP A 43 -3.50 0.21 -4.02
C ASP A 43 -3.42 1.32 -5.10
N HIS A 44 -4.04 2.47 -4.85
CA HIS A 44 -3.84 3.71 -5.61
C HIS A 44 -2.80 4.64 -4.96
N GLY A 45 -2.22 4.25 -3.82
CA GLY A 45 -1.26 5.07 -3.07
C GLY A 45 -1.92 6.22 -2.28
N GLN A 46 -3.23 6.15 -2.04
CA GLN A 46 -3.96 7.16 -1.29
C GLN A 46 -3.94 6.82 0.20
N LEU A 47 -3.57 7.81 1.03
CA LEU A 47 -3.50 7.67 2.48
C LEU A 47 -4.80 8.14 3.13
N PHE A 48 -5.31 7.37 4.10
CA PHE A 48 -6.54 7.64 4.85
C PHE A 48 -6.34 7.41 6.34
N LEU A 49 -7.18 8.01 7.18
CA LEU A 49 -7.39 7.51 8.54
C LEU A 49 -8.01 6.10 8.47
N ASP A 50 -7.52 5.18 9.29
CA ASP A 50 -7.94 3.78 9.23
C ASP A 50 -9.44 3.60 9.53
N ASP A 51 -9.97 4.36 10.49
CA ASP A 51 -11.37 4.34 10.90
C ASP A 51 -12.29 5.22 10.04
N ALA A 52 -11.77 5.87 8.99
CA ALA A 52 -12.60 6.64 8.06
C ALA A 52 -13.69 5.74 7.45
N LYS A 53 -14.96 6.15 7.61
CA LYS A 53 -16.13 5.40 7.11
C LYS A 53 -16.15 5.29 5.59
N VAL A 54 -15.72 6.36 4.92
CA VAL A 54 -15.62 6.45 3.46
C VAL A 54 -14.15 6.67 3.13
N LYS A 55 -13.62 5.87 2.20
CA LYS A 55 -12.25 5.98 1.68
C LYS A 55 -12.34 6.11 0.16
N ASN A 56 -12.22 7.36 -0.29
CA ASN A 56 -12.25 7.75 -1.69
C ASN A 56 -11.37 8.98 -1.93
N PHE A 57 -11.25 9.39 -3.19
CA PHE A 57 -10.42 10.52 -3.58
C PHE A 57 -10.73 11.83 -2.84
N ILE A 58 -11.94 12.07 -2.34
CA ILE A 58 -12.26 13.29 -1.59
C ILE A 58 -11.70 13.22 -0.17
N THR A 59 -11.77 12.04 0.46
CA THR A 59 -11.39 11.81 1.87
C THR A 59 -9.91 11.51 2.10
N CYS A 60 -9.11 11.25 1.05
CA CYS A 60 -7.68 10.98 1.21
C CYS A 60 -6.89 12.25 1.56
N PHE A 61 -5.76 12.05 2.25
CA PHE A 61 -4.76 13.09 2.46
C PHE A 61 -4.07 13.44 1.12
N LYS A 62 -3.90 14.74 0.87
CA LYS A 62 -3.28 15.27 -0.37
C LYS A 62 -2.16 16.29 -0.12
N ASP A 63 -1.94 16.68 1.13
CA ASP A 63 -0.89 17.64 1.45
C ASP A 63 0.49 17.00 1.23
N VAL A 64 1.21 17.48 0.22
CA VAL A 64 2.49 16.89 -0.20
C VAL A 64 3.53 16.92 0.90
N LYS A 65 3.56 17.97 1.74
CA LYS A 65 4.52 18.08 2.85
C LYS A 65 4.25 17.01 3.90
N PHE A 66 2.99 16.84 4.29
CA PHE A 66 2.56 15.79 5.21
C PHE A 66 2.86 14.40 4.65
N LEU A 67 2.47 14.11 3.41
CA LEU A 67 2.72 12.81 2.77
C LEU A 67 4.23 12.54 2.68
N SER A 68 5.01 13.52 2.23
CA SER A 68 6.47 13.43 2.16
C SER A 68 7.08 13.09 3.51
N PHE A 69 6.69 13.82 4.56
CA PHE A 69 7.17 13.56 5.90
C PHE A 69 6.75 12.19 6.42
N PHE A 70 5.49 11.80 6.21
CA PHE A 70 4.95 10.51 6.62
C PHE A 70 5.73 9.35 6.01
N PHE A 71 5.86 9.31 4.68
CA PHE A 71 6.46 8.19 3.98
C PHE A 71 7.99 8.16 4.06
N LYS A 72 8.68 9.32 4.16
CA LYS A 72 10.14 9.36 4.40
C LYS A 72 10.55 8.77 5.75
N HIS A 73 9.68 8.86 6.76
CA HIS A 73 9.91 8.32 8.11
C HIS A 73 9.22 6.97 8.35
N LEU A 74 8.63 6.36 7.30
CA LEU A 74 7.96 5.09 7.42
C LEU A 74 9.00 3.96 7.54
N GLU A 75 8.77 3.08 8.50
CA GLU A 75 9.59 1.91 8.76
C GLU A 75 8.75 0.72 9.23
N ARG A 76 9.37 -0.47 9.31
CA ARG A 76 8.73 -1.64 9.94
C ARG A 76 8.33 -1.32 11.38
N ASN A 77 7.12 -1.74 11.75
CA ASN A 77 6.63 -1.59 13.09
C ASN A 77 7.24 -2.64 14.03
N LEU A 78 8.38 -2.29 14.60
CA LEU A 78 9.07 -3.06 15.64
C LEU A 78 8.76 -2.54 17.05
N SER A 79 7.68 -1.78 17.22
CA SER A 79 7.35 -1.15 18.51
C SER A 79 6.73 -2.09 19.55
N GLY A 80 6.39 -3.32 19.14
CA GLY A 80 5.61 -4.26 19.96
C GLY A 80 4.12 -3.91 20.08
N ARG A 81 3.67 -2.78 19.53
CA ARG A 81 2.26 -2.35 19.57
C ARG A 81 1.63 -2.46 18.19
N TYR A 82 0.47 -3.12 18.11
CA TYR A 82 -0.37 -3.20 16.92
C TYR A 82 0.29 -3.78 15.66
N HIS A 83 1.48 -4.38 15.77
CA HIS A 83 2.31 -4.78 14.64
C HIS A 83 1.65 -5.82 13.73
N GLU A 84 0.84 -6.73 14.29
CA GLU A 84 0.06 -7.73 13.51
C GLU A 84 -0.93 -7.06 12.54
N ARG A 85 -1.56 -5.96 12.94
CA ARG A 85 -2.54 -5.25 12.10
C ARG A 85 -1.94 -4.08 11.33
N PHE A 86 -0.91 -3.45 11.89
CA PHE A 86 -0.24 -2.27 11.36
C PHE A 86 1.27 -2.56 11.28
N PRO A 87 1.72 -3.25 10.22
CA PRO A 87 3.09 -3.72 10.09
C PRO A 87 4.10 -2.58 9.86
N PHE A 88 3.64 -1.35 9.64
CA PHE A 88 4.49 -0.17 9.47
C PHE A 88 4.17 0.94 10.47
N LEU A 89 5.16 1.77 10.75
CA LEU A 89 5.09 2.88 11.67
C LEU A 89 5.86 4.06 11.08
N SER A 90 5.24 5.24 11.04
CA SER A 90 5.92 6.51 10.77
C SER A 90 6.02 7.31 12.05
N ARG A 91 7.24 7.73 12.41
CA ARG A 91 7.52 8.50 13.63
C ARG A 91 7.65 9.98 13.29
N CYS A 92 6.71 10.78 13.77
CA CYS A 92 6.58 12.19 13.43
C CYS A 92 6.64 13.06 14.70
N GLY A 93 7.86 13.27 15.21
CA GLY A 93 8.08 13.99 16.46
C GLY A 93 7.40 13.29 17.65
N ARG A 94 6.32 13.89 18.16
CA ARG A 94 5.52 13.37 19.29
C ARG A 94 4.40 12.41 18.86
N GLU A 95 4.34 12.06 17.58
CA GLU A 95 3.27 11.26 16.99
C GLU A 95 3.80 9.93 16.45
N ARG A 96 3.08 8.86 16.77
CA ARG A 96 3.27 7.50 16.23
C ARG A 96 2.13 7.20 15.28
N ASN A 97 2.47 7.10 14.01
CA ASN A 97 1.50 6.91 12.95
C ASN A 97 1.60 5.47 12.43
N PHE A 98 0.73 4.60 12.93
CA PHE A 98 0.66 3.19 12.54
C PHE A 98 0.01 3.08 11.16
N LEU A 99 0.56 2.25 10.28
CA LEU A 99 0.07 2.08 8.92
C LEU A 99 -0.18 0.60 8.62
N ARG A 100 -1.33 0.34 8.02
CA ARG A 100 -1.64 -0.89 7.30
C ARG A 100 -1.93 -0.59 5.83
N CYS A 101 -1.80 -1.58 4.97
CA CYS A 101 -1.81 -1.39 3.53
C CYS A 101 -2.81 -2.36 2.86
N SER A 102 -3.30 -1.99 1.68
CA SER A 102 -4.01 -2.93 0.80
C SER A 102 -3.08 -4.01 0.23
N ASP A 103 -1.86 -3.61 -0.14
CA ASP A 103 -0.81 -4.50 -0.66
C ASP A 103 0.55 -4.18 -0.01
N LEU A 104 1.19 -3.09 -0.45
CA LEU A 104 2.46 -2.62 0.08
C LEU A 104 2.36 -1.14 0.49
N PRO A 105 3.22 -0.67 1.41
CA PRO A 105 3.16 0.71 1.90
C PRO A 105 3.60 1.76 0.87
N VAL A 106 4.38 1.34 -0.13
CA VAL A 106 4.85 2.21 -1.22
C VAL A 106 4.09 1.82 -2.48
N VAL A 107 3.38 2.79 -3.06
CA VAL A 107 2.64 2.62 -4.31
C VAL A 107 3.09 3.68 -5.30
N PHE A 108 3.76 3.26 -6.36
CA PHE A 108 4.20 4.10 -7.46
C PHE A 108 3.01 4.47 -8.35
N THR A 109 2.82 5.78 -8.52
CA THR A 109 1.64 6.32 -9.21
C THR A 109 2.00 7.07 -10.48
N GLN A 110 3.23 7.55 -10.60
CA GLN A 110 3.65 8.40 -11.72
C GLN A 110 5.13 8.19 -12.04
N ILE A 111 5.48 8.30 -13.31
CA ILE A 111 6.86 8.48 -13.75
C ILE A 111 7.13 9.97 -13.99
N LEU A 112 8.27 10.45 -13.52
CA LEU A 112 8.68 11.85 -13.62
C LEU A 112 10.03 11.94 -14.34
N PRO A 113 10.29 13.03 -15.10
CA PRO A 113 11.62 13.31 -15.61
C PRO A 113 12.54 13.65 -14.42
N GLY A 114 13.65 12.94 -14.31
CA GLY A 114 14.75 13.30 -13.43
C GLY A 114 15.54 14.46 -14.01
N LYS A 115 16.13 15.26 -13.12
CA LYS A 115 17.03 16.37 -13.46
C LYS A 115 18.38 16.14 -12.77
N PRO A 116 19.53 16.44 -13.41
CA PRO A 116 19.71 16.96 -14.77
C PRO A 116 19.94 15.89 -15.86
N ASP A 117 20.20 14.63 -15.50
CA ASP A 117 20.84 13.64 -16.40
C ASP A 117 19.87 12.86 -17.32
N GLY A 118 18.62 13.30 -17.47
CA GLY A 118 17.63 12.62 -18.32
C GLY A 118 17.10 11.27 -17.77
N ASN A 119 17.55 10.83 -16.59
CA ASN A 119 17.04 9.63 -15.94
C ASN A 119 15.57 9.81 -15.53
N PHE A 120 14.79 8.74 -15.45
CA PHE A 120 13.40 8.79 -14.98
C PHE A 120 13.31 8.45 -13.49
N LEU A 121 12.30 9.00 -12.82
CA LEU A 121 12.00 8.78 -11.41
C LEU A 121 10.59 8.21 -11.26
N LEU A 122 10.40 7.24 -10.35
CA LEU A 122 9.06 6.82 -9.93
C LEU A 122 8.63 7.60 -8.70
N SER A 123 7.55 8.36 -8.83
CA SER A 123 6.87 9.04 -7.73
C SER A 123 5.84 8.12 -7.08
N TYR A 124 5.71 8.21 -5.76
CA TYR A 124 4.81 7.37 -4.99
C TYR A 124 3.94 8.13 -3.99
N CYS A 125 2.80 7.52 -3.67
CA CYS A 125 1.85 7.91 -2.63
C CYS A 125 1.50 9.42 -2.62
N GLY A 126 1.33 10.02 -3.80
CA GLY A 126 0.95 11.43 -3.94
C GLY A 126 2.01 12.47 -3.56
N GLY A 127 3.28 12.06 -3.33
CA GLY A 127 4.34 12.98 -2.93
C GLY A 127 5.01 13.75 -4.06
N GLY A 128 4.70 13.45 -5.32
CA GLY A 128 5.31 14.12 -6.47
C GLY A 128 6.85 14.01 -6.43
N SER A 129 7.55 15.09 -6.76
CA SER A 129 9.03 15.13 -6.73
C SER A 129 9.64 14.90 -5.35
N GLU A 130 8.87 15.07 -4.27
CA GLU A 130 9.35 14.90 -2.89
C GLU A 130 9.46 13.44 -2.45
N LEU A 131 8.72 12.54 -3.10
CA LEU A 131 8.70 11.10 -2.83
C LEU A 131 9.00 10.36 -4.12
N THR A 132 10.28 10.27 -4.45
CA THR A 132 10.74 9.60 -5.67
C THR A 132 11.82 8.56 -5.38
N VAL A 133 11.92 7.57 -6.27
CA VAL A 133 13.07 6.68 -6.40
C VAL A 133 13.53 6.65 -7.86
N PRO A 134 14.81 6.35 -8.15
CA PRO A 134 15.25 6.12 -9.52
C PRO A 134 14.43 5.01 -10.19
N PHE A 135 13.93 5.26 -11.39
CA PHE A 135 13.28 4.24 -12.19
C PHE A 135 14.33 3.30 -12.77
N GLN A 136 14.19 2.01 -12.50
CA GLN A 136 15.08 0.94 -12.98
C GLN A 136 14.25 -0.03 -13.81
N PRO A 137 14.20 0.14 -15.15
CA PRO A 137 13.27 -0.62 -16.00
C PRO A 137 13.50 -2.14 -15.90
N GLY A 138 14.76 -2.59 -15.81
CA GLY A 138 15.14 -4.00 -15.63
C GLY A 138 14.78 -4.62 -14.27
N MET A 139 14.36 -3.80 -13.30
CA MET A 139 13.95 -4.26 -11.96
C MET A 139 12.43 -4.38 -11.81
N LEU A 140 11.66 -4.05 -12.85
CA LEU A 140 10.22 -4.31 -12.85
C LEU A 140 9.97 -5.81 -12.72
N THR A 141 9.12 -6.19 -11.77
CA THR A 141 8.80 -7.59 -11.49
C THR A 141 7.31 -7.79 -11.54
N VAL A 142 6.84 -8.65 -12.46
CA VAL A 142 5.44 -9.10 -12.48
C VAL A 142 5.32 -10.29 -11.54
N PHE A 143 4.49 -10.17 -10.50
CA PHE A 143 4.32 -11.25 -9.55
C PHE A 143 3.36 -12.32 -10.09
N PRO A 144 3.79 -13.57 -10.30
CA PRO A 144 3.00 -14.57 -11.02
C PRO A 144 1.65 -14.89 -10.38
N ALA A 145 1.55 -14.81 -9.05
CA ALA A 145 0.34 -15.20 -8.34
C ALA A 145 -0.85 -14.24 -8.53
N ASN A 146 -0.60 -12.97 -8.90
CA ASN A 146 -1.65 -11.96 -9.03
C ASN A 146 -1.51 -11.02 -10.23
N GLY A 147 -0.45 -11.16 -11.03
CA GLY A 147 -0.15 -10.33 -12.19
C GLY A 147 0.19 -8.87 -11.88
N ARG A 148 0.35 -8.50 -10.60
CA ARG A 148 0.69 -7.12 -10.22
C ARG A 148 2.16 -6.85 -10.50
N VAL A 149 2.45 -5.59 -10.83
CA VAL A 149 3.80 -5.13 -11.15
C VAL A 149 4.40 -4.47 -9.91
N TYR A 150 5.67 -4.76 -9.64
CA TYR A 150 6.41 -4.24 -8.49
C TYR A 150 7.76 -3.67 -8.94
N HIS A 151 8.31 -2.77 -8.13
CA HIS A 151 9.60 -2.11 -8.36
C HIS A 151 10.33 -1.89 -7.04
N PRO A 152 11.69 -1.77 -7.02
CA PRO A 152 12.41 -1.47 -5.80
C PRO A 152 11.92 -0.19 -5.12
N ALA A 153 11.86 -0.22 -3.80
CA ALA A 153 11.40 0.88 -2.96
C ALA A 153 12.37 1.08 -1.77
N PRO A 154 12.20 2.12 -0.94
CA PRO A 154 13.06 2.31 0.24
C PRO A 154 13.05 1.08 1.16
N VAL A 155 14.26 0.59 1.51
CA VAL A 155 14.46 -0.61 2.34
C VAL A 155 13.74 -0.52 3.69
N LYS A 156 13.72 0.67 4.32
CA LYS A 156 13.03 0.90 5.58
C LYS A 156 11.53 0.58 5.50
N SER A 157 10.93 0.85 4.35
CA SER A 157 9.51 0.60 4.06
C SER A 157 9.25 -0.79 3.46
N GLY A 158 10.23 -1.69 3.49
CA GLY A 158 10.11 -3.07 2.99
C GLY A 158 10.88 -3.37 1.71
N GLY A 159 11.53 -2.38 1.08
CA GLY A 159 12.42 -2.61 -0.07
C GLY A 159 11.73 -2.84 -1.42
N VAL A 160 10.41 -3.06 -1.42
CA VAL A 160 9.60 -3.25 -2.63
C VAL A 160 8.33 -2.41 -2.56
N GLY A 161 7.91 -1.89 -3.71
CA GLY A 161 6.69 -1.10 -3.86
C GLY A 161 5.82 -1.62 -4.99
N LEU A 162 4.51 -1.43 -4.84
CA LEU A 162 3.52 -1.75 -5.85
C LEU A 162 3.56 -0.67 -6.95
N VAL A 163 3.53 -1.06 -8.21
CA VAL A 163 3.17 -0.17 -9.31
C VAL A 163 1.64 -0.16 -9.40
N SER A 164 1.03 1.01 -9.22
CA SER A 164 -0.44 1.14 -9.28
C SER A 164 -1.01 0.62 -10.61
N SER A 165 -2.26 0.16 -10.62
CA SER A 165 -2.89 -0.38 -11.84
C SER A 165 -2.90 0.62 -13.00
N ALA A 166 -3.04 1.92 -12.71
CA ALA A 166 -2.98 2.97 -13.72
C ALA A 166 -1.60 3.05 -14.37
N LEU A 167 -0.54 3.12 -13.56
CA LEU A 167 0.84 3.15 -14.06
C LEU A 167 1.26 1.83 -14.73
N ALA A 168 0.78 0.70 -14.22
CA ALA A 168 1.02 -0.60 -14.83
C ALA A 168 0.36 -0.70 -16.23
N ALA A 169 -0.81 -0.11 -16.41
CA ALA A 169 -1.45 -0.03 -17.73
C ALA A 169 -0.63 0.80 -18.72
N GLU A 170 -0.02 1.91 -18.28
CA GLU A 170 0.93 2.69 -19.09
C GLU A 170 2.16 1.86 -19.49
N PHE A 171 2.65 0.99 -18.60
CA PHE A 171 3.80 0.12 -18.85
C PHE A 171 3.48 -1.12 -19.69
N SER A 172 2.20 -1.48 -19.83
CA SER A 172 1.78 -2.77 -20.42
C SER A 172 2.40 -3.04 -21.80
N SER A 173 2.48 -2.03 -22.67
CA SER A 173 3.05 -2.13 -24.02
C SER A 173 4.57 -2.29 -24.06
N GLY A 174 5.25 -2.05 -22.94
CA GLY A 174 6.69 -2.23 -22.79
C GLY A 174 7.09 -3.68 -22.50
N PHE A 175 6.23 -4.48 -21.87
CA PHE A 175 6.56 -5.86 -21.52
C PHE A 175 6.69 -6.77 -22.75
N ARG A 176 7.65 -7.70 -22.72
CA ARG A 176 7.91 -8.69 -23.77
C ARG A 176 7.91 -10.09 -23.18
N PHE A 177 7.22 -11.00 -23.85
CA PHE A 177 6.93 -12.35 -23.40
C PHE A 177 7.58 -13.37 -24.34
N GLU A 178 8.91 -13.39 -24.37
CA GLU A 178 9.67 -14.24 -25.30
C GLU A 178 9.50 -15.74 -25.00
N ASP A 179 9.29 -16.08 -23.73
CA ASP A 179 9.00 -17.45 -23.28
C ASP A 179 7.50 -17.82 -23.40
N GLY A 180 6.70 -16.99 -24.08
CA GLY A 180 5.25 -17.19 -24.28
C GLY A 180 4.37 -16.40 -23.30
N GLN A 181 3.13 -16.14 -23.72
CA GLN A 181 2.17 -15.25 -23.04
C GLN A 181 1.71 -15.73 -21.65
N GLU A 182 1.79 -17.04 -21.40
CA GLU A 182 1.42 -17.65 -20.12
C GLU A 182 2.53 -17.53 -19.06
N ASN A 183 3.74 -17.13 -19.48
CA ASN A 183 4.89 -16.94 -18.59
C ASN A 183 5.05 -15.46 -18.21
N PRO A 184 5.74 -15.14 -17.10
CA PRO A 184 6.12 -13.76 -16.81
C PRO A 184 6.95 -13.14 -17.94
N PRO A 185 6.89 -11.81 -18.13
CA PRO A 185 7.70 -11.15 -19.16
C PRO A 185 9.20 -11.32 -18.86
N THR A 186 9.98 -11.46 -19.92
CA THR A 186 11.44 -11.64 -19.86
C THR A 186 12.18 -10.31 -20.02
N HIS A 187 11.58 -9.39 -20.79
CA HIS A 187 12.16 -8.08 -21.07
C HIS A 187 11.14 -6.96 -20.92
N PHE A 188 11.65 -5.74 -20.72
CA PHE A 188 10.89 -4.51 -20.75
C PHE A 188 11.53 -3.53 -21.72
N TRP A 189 10.75 -3.06 -22.70
CA TRP A 189 11.14 -2.06 -23.66
C TRP A 189 10.82 -0.67 -23.12
N TRP A 190 11.86 0.15 -22.95
CA TRP A 190 11.74 1.50 -22.41
C TRP A 190 12.73 2.44 -23.08
N ASP A 191 12.27 3.63 -23.47
CA ASP A 191 13.12 4.71 -24.00
C ASP A 191 14.11 4.25 -25.10
N GLY A 192 13.58 3.49 -26.08
CA GLY A 192 14.35 2.98 -27.22
C GLY A 192 15.31 1.83 -26.90
N LYS A 193 15.28 1.28 -25.68
CA LYS A 193 16.18 0.20 -25.23
C LYS A 193 15.41 -0.98 -24.64
N SER A 194 15.92 -2.19 -24.85
CA SER A 194 15.45 -3.40 -24.19
C SER A 194 16.21 -3.65 -22.88
N TYR A 195 15.47 -3.98 -21.82
CA TYR A 195 16.01 -4.30 -20.50
C TYR A 195 15.59 -5.72 -20.10
N PRO A 196 16.54 -6.65 -19.87
CA PRO A 196 16.23 -7.94 -19.25
C PRO A 196 15.68 -7.72 -17.84
N LEU A 197 14.62 -8.46 -17.47
CA LEU A 197 14.02 -8.39 -16.14
C LEU A 197 14.75 -9.32 -15.18
N SER A 198 15.30 -8.77 -14.08
CA SER A 198 16.20 -9.50 -13.17
C SER A 198 15.49 -10.51 -12.26
N MET A 199 14.18 -10.33 -12.03
CA MET A 199 13.36 -11.14 -11.11
C MET A 199 13.83 -11.15 -9.65
N GLU A 200 14.81 -10.32 -9.27
CA GLU A 200 15.41 -10.28 -7.93
C GLU A 200 14.40 -9.96 -6.82
N LEU A 201 13.34 -9.22 -7.13
CA LEU A 201 12.31 -8.88 -6.15
C LEU A 201 11.36 -10.02 -5.81
N LEU A 202 11.38 -11.15 -6.54
CA LEU A 202 10.44 -12.25 -6.28
C LEU A 202 10.62 -12.85 -4.88
N GLU A 203 11.85 -12.98 -4.40
CA GLU A 203 12.11 -13.51 -3.05
C GLU A 203 11.64 -12.53 -1.97
N VAL A 204 11.91 -11.24 -2.15
CA VAL A 204 11.42 -10.18 -1.26
C VAL A 204 9.90 -10.18 -1.21
N LEU A 205 9.23 -10.23 -2.37
CA LEU A 205 7.77 -10.26 -2.46
C LEU A 205 7.16 -11.50 -1.79
N ARG A 206 7.78 -12.68 -1.95
CA ARG A 206 7.33 -13.89 -1.28
C ARG A 206 7.45 -13.77 0.23
N ALA A 207 8.55 -13.22 0.74
CA ALA A 207 8.72 -12.98 2.18
C ALA A 207 7.68 -11.98 2.71
N GLU A 208 7.44 -10.88 1.98
CA GLU A 208 6.48 -9.84 2.35
C GLU A 208 5.03 -10.29 2.34
N LYS A 209 4.66 -11.22 1.45
CA LYS A 209 3.28 -11.72 1.32
C LYS A 209 3.00 -12.94 2.19
N SER A 210 4.03 -13.56 2.78
CA SER A 210 3.88 -14.74 3.65
C SER A 210 3.80 -14.39 5.14
N GLY A 211 4.17 -13.15 5.51
CA GLY A 211 4.07 -12.63 6.88
C GLY A 211 2.81 -11.80 7.10
#